data_AF-A0A814IHQ7-F1
#
_entry.id   AF-A0A814IHQ7-F1
#
_cell.length_a   1.000
_cell.length_b   1.000
_cell.length_c   1.000
_cell.angle_alpha   90.00
_cell.angle_beta   90.00
_cell.angle_gamma   90.00
#
_symmetry.space_group_name_H-M   'P 1'
#
loop_
_entity.id
_entity.type
_entity.pdbx_description
1 polymer ?
#
loop_
_entity_poly.entity_id
_entity_poly.type
_entity_poly.pdbx_seq_one_letter_code
_entity_poly.pdbx_strand_id
1 'polypeptide(L)'
;MSNNRRQPFAVSEKPGMQTSAESWGTGRAVARIPRVRVGGTHRSGQGAFGNMCRGGRMFAPTKTWRRWHRKVNIKQRSLPLVLSDKVEEVKKTKEAVRILKKLKAWNDIEKVYATNRFRAGKGKLRNRRRIMKRGPLVIYNKDHGITKAFRNIPVLR
;
A
#
# COMPACT_ATOMS: atom_id res chain seq x y z
N MET A 1 -0.45 8.72 11.40
CA MET A 1 -0.28 7.27 11.72
C MET A 1 -0.29 6.32 10.51
N SER A 2 -0.53 6.79 9.27
CA SER A 2 -0.64 5.94 8.07
C SER A 2 0.56 5.01 7.80
N ASN A 3 1.76 5.39 8.27
CA ASN A 3 2.98 4.59 8.08
C ASN A 3 3.02 3.30 8.92
N ASN A 4 2.17 3.15 9.94
CA ASN A 4 2.23 2.01 10.87
C ASN A 4 1.55 0.73 10.36
N ARG A 5 0.79 0.83 9.25
CA ARG A 5 0.18 -0.32 8.57
C ARG A 5 0.96 -0.74 7.32
N ARG A 6 2.19 -0.23 7.15
CA ARG A 6 3.01 -0.51 5.96
C ARG A 6 3.71 -1.86 6.14
N GLN A 7 3.60 -2.72 5.14
CA GLN A 7 4.40 -3.94 5.09
C GLN A 7 5.83 -3.60 4.60
N PRO A 8 6.88 -4.16 5.23
CA PRO A 8 8.24 -3.98 4.76
C PRO A 8 8.42 -4.62 3.38
N PHE A 9 9.23 -4.00 2.53
CA PHE A 9 9.62 -4.56 1.24
C PHE A 9 11.12 -4.36 1.03
N ALA A 10 11.76 -5.35 0.42
CA ALA A 10 13.16 -5.34 0.09
C ALA A 10 13.37 -6.07 -1.25
N VAL A 11 14.45 -5.74 -1.95
CA VAL A 11 14.96 -6.60 -3.02
C VAL A 11 15.62 -7.84 -2.40
N SER A 12 15.92 -8.85 -3.22
CA SER A 12 16.72 -10.00 -2.78
C SER A 12 18.04 -9.54 -2.13
N GLU A 13 18.73 -10.43 -1.43
CA GLU A 13 20.01 -10.10 -0.78
C GLU A 13 21.16 -9.94 -1.78
N LYS A 14 21.22 -10.79 -2.82
CA LYS A 14 22.26 -10.78 -3.87
C LYS A 14 21.76 -10.45 -5.30
N PRO A 15 20.84 -9.49 -5.52
CA PRO A 15 20.27 -9.20 -6.82
C PRO A 15 21.31 -8.55 -7.72
N GLY A 16 21.47 -9.07 -8.95
CA GLY A 16 22.46 -8.55 -9.90
C GLY A 16 23.91 -8.74 -9.46
N MET A 17 24.15 -9.61 -8.47
CA MET A 17 25.48 -10.02 -7.98
C MET A 17 25.77 -11.53 -8.16
N GLN A 18 24.84 -12.29 -8.74
CA GLN A 18 24.98 -13.74 -8.95
C GLN A 18 25.77 -14.06 -10.22
N THR A 19 26.92 -13.41 -10.41
CA THR A 19 27.78 -13.59 -11.60
C THR A 19 29.23 -13.49 -11.18
N SER A 20 30.14 -14.24 -11.82
CA SER A 20 31.59 -14.19 -11.55
C SER A 20 32.29 -13.03 -12.28
N ALA A 21 31.69 -11.84 -12.35
CA ALA A 21 32.22 -10.75 -13.17
C ALA A 21 33.53 -10.15 -12.64
N GLU A 22 34.43 -9.73 -13.53
CA GLU A 22 35.74 -9.13 -13.21
C GLU A 22 36.05 -7.96 -14.14
N SER A 23 36.77 -6.95 -13.64
CA SER A 23 37.19 -5.83 -14.48
C SER A 23 38.34 -6.24 -15.40
N TRP A 24 38.29 -5.83 -16.66
CA TRP A 24 39.36 -6.10 -17.63
C TRP A 24 40.54 -5.12 -17.54
N GLY A 25 40.47 -4.12 -16.66
CA GLY A 25 41.53 -3.12 -16.50
C GLY A 25 41.61 -2.10 -17.64
N THR A 26 42.75 -1.41 -17.75
CA THR A 26 43.05 -0.43 -18.79
C THR A 26 43.65 -1.09 -20.04
N GLY A 27 43.87 -0.33 -21.13
CA GLY A 27 44.58 -0.82 -22.32
C GLY A 27 43.76 -1.68 -23.29
N ARG A 28 42.43 -1.74 -23.13
CA ARG A 28 41.53 -2.57 -23.95
C ARG A 28 40.41 -1.78 -24.64
N ALA A 29 40.56 -0.46 -24.76
CA ALA A 29 39.55 0.46 -25.32
C ALA A 29 38.13 0.33 -24.72
N VAL A 30 38.04 -0.07 -23.44
CA VAL A 30 36.77 -0.24 -22.73
C VAL A 30 36.84 0.31 -21.31
N ALA A 31 35.68 0.71 -20.76
CA ALA A 31 35.57 1.14 -19.36
C ALA A 31 35.90 0.00 -18.37
N ARG A 32 36.40 0.38 -17.19
CA ARG A 32 36.86 -0.50 -16.09
C ARG A 32 35.74 -1.17 -15.26
N ILE A 33 34.51 -1.22 -15.78
CA ILE A 33 33.39 -1.88 -15.10
C ILE A 33 33.63 -3.40 -15.08
N PRO A 34 33.25 -4.13 -14.01
CA PRO A 34 33.28 -5.59 -13.99
C PRO A 34 32.46 -6.20 -15.13
N ARG A 35 33.04 -7.13 -15.88
CA ARG A 35 32.42 -7.81 -17.02
C ARG A 35 32.26 -9.29 -16.76
N VAL A 36 31.16 -9.87 -17.25
CA VAL A 36 30.90 -11.31 -17.11
C VAL A 36 32.02 -12.09 -17.82
N ARG A 37 32.67 -12.98 -17.08
CA ARG A 37 33.71 -13.88 -17.60
C ARG A 37 33.07 -14.95 -18.51
N VAL A 38 33.92 -15.68 -19.23
CA VAL A 38 33.56 -16.76 -20.18
C VAL A 38 33.13 -16.24 -21.56
N GLY A 39 33.36 -17.02 -22.63
CA GLY A 39 32.92 -16.76 -24.00
C GLY A 39 31.72 -17.63 -24.41
N GLY A 40 31.27 -17.52 -25.67
CA GLY A 40 30.24 -18.41 -26.22
C GLY A 40 28.78 -18.02 -25.94
N THR A 41 28.52 -16.92 -25.23
CA THR A 41 27.17 -16.37 -25.07
C THR A 41 27.13 -14.87 -25.36
N HIS A 42 25.98 -14.33 -25.75
CA HIS A 42 25.82 -12.88 -25.90
C HIS A 42 26.02 -12.10 -24.58
N ARG A 43 25.94 -12.77 -23.42
CA ARG A 43 26.12 -12.14 -22.10
C ARG A 43 27.60 -11.97 -21.74
N SER A 44 28.47 -12.79 -22.30
CA SER A 44 29.93 -12.72 -22.15
C SER A 44 30.48 -11.33 -22.48
N GLY A 45 31.39 -10.81 -21.66
CA GLY A 45 32.00 -9.49 -21.87
C GLY A 45 31.09 -8.28 -21.58
N GLN A 46 29.80 -8.47 -21.27
CA GLN A 46 28.91 -7.39 -20.85
C GLN A 46 29.20 -6.92 -19.42
N GLY A 47 28.94 -5.65 -19.13
CA GLY A 47 29.06 -5.07 -17.80
C GLY A 47 28.06 -5.66 -16.78
N ALA A 48 28.51 -5.86 -15.55
CA ALA A 48 27.77 -6.41 -14.42
C ALA A 48 28.11 -5.66 -13.12
N PHE A 49 27.43 -6.02 -12.01
CA PHE A 49 27.59 -5.45 -10.65
C PHE A 49 27.35 -3.95 -10.45
N GLY A 50 27.34 -3.15 -11.51
CA GLY A 50 27.05 -1.72 -11.48
C GLY A 50 25.55 -1.43 -11.56
N ASN A 51 25.12 -0.35 -10.91
CA ASN A 51 23.75 0.18 -11.02
C ASN A 51 23.43 0.74 -12.41
N MET A 52 24.44 1.21 -13.13
CA MET A 52 24.33 1.61 -14.53
C MET A 52 24.25 0.43 -15.50
N CYS A 53 24.62 -0.78 -15.07
CA CYS A 53 24.65 -1.95 -15.93
C CYS A 53 23.30 -2.66 -15.96
N ARG A 54 22.84 -3.02 -17.15
CA ARG A 54 21.64 -3.88 -17.30
C ARG A 54 21.87 -5.23 -16.61
N GLY A 55 20.97 -5.57 -15.69
CA GLY A 55 21.05 -6.78 -14.87
C GLY A 55 22.07 -6.71 -13.72
N GLY A 56 22.70 -5.56 -13.49
CA GLY A 56 23.52 -5.31 -12.30
C GLY A 56 22.66 -4.98 -11.07
N ARG A 57 23.31 -4.82 -9.91
CA ARG A 57 22.63 -4.47 -8.66
C ARG A 57 22.13 -3.03 -8.69
N MET A 58 21.04 -2.76 -8.00
CA MET A 58 20.58 -1.40 -7.76
C MET A 58 21.52 -0.64 -6.80
N PHE A 59 21.60 0.68 -6.95
CA PHE A 59 22.24 1.55 -5.96
C PHE A 59 21.46 1.53 -4.64
N ALA A 60 22.16 1.34 -3.51
CA ALA A 60 21.57 1.27 -2.17
C ALA A 60 20.31 0.36 -2.12
N PRO A 61 20.47 -0.97 -2.25
CA PRO A 61 19.35 -1.90 -2.32
C PRO A 61 18.44 -1.74 -1.10
N THR A 62 17.12 -1.81 -1.34
CA THR A 62 16.13 -1.68 -0.27
C THR A 62 16.29 -2.81 0.75
N LYS A 63 16.30 -2.45 2.04
CA LYS A 63 16.46 -3.38 3.15
C LYS A 63 15.20 -3.46 4.00
N THR A 64 14.97 -4.64 4.55
CA THR A 64 13.82 -4.92 5.44
C THR A 64 13.89 -4.11 6.72
N TRP A 65 15.09 -3.90 7.27
CA TRP A 65 15.33 -3.16 8.52
C TRP A 65 15.21 -1.63 8.42
N ARG A 66 14.72 -1.09 7.29
CA ARG A 66 14.34 0.33 7.20
C ARG A 66 13.30 0.65 8.28
N ARG A 67 13.36 1.84 8.90
CA ARG A 67 12.32 2.27 9.85
C ARG A 67 11.00 2.55 9.13
N TRP A 68 10.07 1.57 9.17
CA TRP A 68 8.76 1.67 8.51
C TRP A 68 7.72 2.40 9.36
N HIS A 69 7.77 2.24 10.68
CA HIS A 69 6.76 2.75 11.61
C HIS A 69 7.19 4.06 12.29
N ARG A 70 6.20 4.89 12.66
CA ARG A 70 6.38 6.18 13.34
C ARG A 70 5.47 6.23 14.58
N LYS A 71 6.05 6.54 15.74
CA LYS A 71 5.33 6.77 17.00
C LYS A 71 4.72 8.18 16.96
N VAL A 72 3.47 8.32 17.41
CA VAL A 72 2.73 9.60 17.44
C VAL A 72 2.07 9.74 18.81
N ASN A 73 2.03 10.96 19.35
CA ASN A 73 1.42 11.29 20.64
C ASN A 73 -0.12 11.34 20.55
N ILE A 74 -0.82 10.99 21.63
CA ILE A 74 -2.24 10.59 21.62
C ILE A 74 -3.23 11.78 21.70
N LYS A 75 -2.78 12.98 22.10
CA LYS A 75 -3.65 14.09 22.55
C LYS A 75 -4.23 15.00 21.44
N GLN A 76 -4.86 14.45 20.40
CA GLN A 76 -5.53 15.27 19.37
C GLN A 76 -6.93 14.71 19.09
N ARG A 77 -8.00 15.45 19.39
CA ARG A 77 -9.38 14.96 19.23
C ARG A 77 -10.39 16.05 18.82
N SER A 78 -11.41 15.65 18.06
CA SER A 78 -12.42 16.49 17.41
C SER A 78 -13.86 16.14 17.84
N LEU A 79 -14.81 17.03 17.52
CA LEU A 79 -16.22 17.04 17.94
C LEU A 79 -17.11 15.95 17.26
N PRO A 80 -17.99 15.25 18.02
CA PRO A 80 -18.89 14.22 17.49
C PRO A 80 -20.37 14.63 17.38
N LEU A 81 -21.12 13.96 16.50
CA LEU A 81 -22.58 13.86 16.53
C LEU A 81 -22.96 12.63 17.35
N VAL A 82 -23.84 12.79 18.35
CA VAL A 82 -24.18 11.75 19.33
C VAL A 82 -25.57 11.18 19.04
N LEU A 83 -25.69 9.85 19.07
CA LEU A 83 -26.95 9.12 18.92
C LEU A 83 -27.25 8.35 20.22
N SER A 84 -28.51 7.94 20.40
CA SER A 84 -28.93 7.10 21.53
C SER A 84 -28.38 5.67 21.44
N ASP A 85 -28.08 5.07 22.59
CA ASP A 85 -27.46 3.73 22.70
C ASP A 85 -28.23 2.59 22.04
N LYS A 86 -29.55 2.73 21.86
CA LYS A 86 -30.41 1.75 21.17
C LYS A 86 -29.95 1.41 19.75
N VAL A 87 -29.17 2.28 19.11
CA VAL A 87 -28.62 2.05 17.77
C VAL A 87 -27.55 0.94 17.77
N GLU A 88 -26.91 0.65 18.91
CA GLU A 88 -25.89 -0.40 19.03
C GLU A 88 -26.45 -1.83 18.85
N GLU A 89 -27.74 -2.03 19.12
CA GLU A 89 -28.41 -3.34 19.04
C GLU A 89 -28.86 -3.72 17.62
N VAL A 90 -28.68 -2.83 16.64
CA VAL A 90 -29.11 -3.04 15.26
C VAL A 90 -28.26 -4.13 14.60
N LYS A 91 -28.91 -5.25 14.19
CA LYS A 91 -28.24 -6.40 13.57
C LYS A 91 -28.35 -6.41 12.04
N LYS A 92 -29.42 -5.84 11.48
CA LYS A 92 -29.72 -5.91 10.03
C LYS A 92 -29.29 -4.63 9.32
N THR A 93 -28.66 -4.78 8.15
CA THR A 93 -28.24 -3.63 7.31
C THR A 93 -29.43 -2.78 6.85
N LYS A 94 -30.62 -3.38 6.64
CA LYS A 94 -31.83 -2.65 6.25
C LYS A 94 -32.24 -1.60 7.30
N GLU A 95 -32.12 -1.94 8.58
CA GLU A 95 -32.42 -1.03 9.70
C GLU A 95 -31.39 0.09 9.79
N ALA A 96 -30.10 -0.23 9.62
CA ALA A 96 -29.02 0.75 9.54
C ALA A 96 -29.25 1.79 8.41
N VAL A 97 -29.69 1.34 7.22
CA VAL A 97 -30.05 2.24 6.11
C VAL A 97 -31.21 3.17 6.49
N ARG A 98 -32.24 2.67 7.19
CA ARG A 98 -33.37 3.51 7.64
C ARG A 98 -32.93 4.61 8.59
N ILE A 99 -32.02 4.30 9.52
CA ILE A 99 -31.46 5.26 10.48
C ILE A 99 -30.67 6.35 9.73
N LEU A 100 -29.79 5.97 8.81
CA LEU A 100 -28.98 6.91 8.04
C LEU A 100 -29.82 7.84 7.15
N LYS A 101 -30.93 7.34 6.59
CA LYS A 101 -31.88 8.16 5.83
C LYS A 101 -32.60 9.17 6.72
N LYS A 102 -33.04 8.77 7.92
CA LYS A 102 -33.65 9.68 8.90
C LYS A 102 -32.69 10.79 9.35
N LEU A 103 -31.41 10.45 9.52
CA LEU A 103 -30.35 11.37 9.92
C LEU A 103 -29.79 12.22 8.76
N LYS A 104 -30.38 12.13 7.55
CA LYS A 104 -29.93 12.82 6.32
C LYS A 104 -28.46 12.55 5.89
N ALA A 105 -27.79 11.58 6.51
CA ALA A 105 -26.42 11.16 6.17
C ALA A 105 -26.36 10.30 4.89
N TRP A 106 -27.51 9.93 4.32
CA TRP A 106 -27.59 9.08 3.13
C TRP A 106 -27.02 9.75 1.87
N ASN A 107 -27.16 11.07 1.73
CA ASN A 107 -26.65 11.82 0.57
C ASN A 107 -25.13 11.70 0.45
N ASP A 108 -24.42 11.64 1.58
CA ASP A 108 -22.96 11.48 1.57
C ASP A 108 -22.54 10.04 1.22
N ILE A 109 -23.36 9.05 1.57
CA ILE A 109 -23.16 7.65 1.15
C ILE A 109 -23.39 7.48 -0.35
N GLU A 110 -24.41 8.12 -0.91
CA GLU A 110 -24.69 8.09 -2.34
C GLU A 110 -23.55 8.71 -3.17
N LYS A 111 -23.00 9.84 -2.72
CA LYS A 111 -21.77 10.42 -3.30
C LYS A 111 -20.61 9.42 -3.27
N VAL A 112 -20.47 8.62 -2.22
CA VAL A 112 -19.41 7.60 -2.13
C VAL A 112 -19.63 6.50 -3.17
N TYR A 113 -20.87 5.99 -3.33
CA TYR A 113 -21.19 4.99 -4.35
C TYR A 113 -20.89 5.48 -5.76
N ALA A 114 -21.30 6.71 -6.11
CA ALA A 114 -21.06 7.31 -7.42
C ALA A 114 -19.55 7.44 -7.76
N THR A 115 -18.70 7.54 -6.74
CA THR A 115 -17.26 7.74 -6.92
C THR A 115 -16.44 6.46 -7.03
N ASN A 116 -17.08 5.29 -6.93
CA ASN A 116 -16.40 4.01 -7.08
C ASN A 116 -15.89 3.85 -8.50
N ARG A 117 -14.57 3.98 -8.68
CA ARG A 117 -13.92 3.92 -9.99
C ARG A 117 -12.66 3.08 -9.94
N PHE A 118 -12.21 2.63 -11.10
CA PHE A 118 -10.92 1.97 -11.23
C PHE A 118 -9.78 2.94 -10.89
N ARG A 119 -8.78 2.44 -10.16
CA ARG A 119 -7.56 3.19 -9.81
C ARG A 119 -6.76 3.49 -11.07
N ALA A 120 -6.28 4.73 -11.23
CA ALA A 120 -5.33 5.03 -12.30
C ALA A 120 -3.96 4.37 -12.03
N GLY A 121 -3.28 3.95 -13.09
CA GLY A 121 -1.91 3.41 -13.04
C GLY A 121 -1.76 1.96 -12.55
N LYS A 122 -0.50 1.55 -12.30
CA LYS A 122 -0.10 0.17 -11.97
C LYS A 122 -0.59 -0.35 -10.61
N GLY A 123 -1.12 0.53 -9.75
CA GLY A 123 -1.68 0.15 -8.45
C GLY A 123 -2.85 -0.84 -8.56
N LYS A 124 -3.54 -0.88 -9.71
CA LYS A 124 -4.60 -1.86 -10.01
C LYS A 124 -4.15 -3.31 -9.93
N LEU A 125 -2.89 -3.55 -10.31
CA LEU A 125 -2.27 -4.88 -10.33
C LEU A 125 -1.85 -5.33 -8.92
N ARG A 126 -1.77 -4.41 -7.95
CA ARG A 126 -1.30 -4.68 -6.58
C ARG A 126 -2.47 -4.68 -5.59
N ASN A 127 -3.51 -5.47 -5.89
CA ASN A 127 -4.71 -5.70 -5.07
C ASN A 127 -5.44 -4.42 -4.59
N ARG A 128 -5.30 -3.30 -5.33
CA ARG A 128 -5.92 -2.00 -5.02
C ARG A 128 -6.62 -1.41 -6.23
N ARG A 129 -7.44 -2.25 -6.89
CA ARG A 129 -8.04 -1.99 -8.19
C ARG A 129 -9.07 -0.87 -8.20
N ARG A 130 -9.83 -0.67 -7.13
CA ARG A 130 -10.86 0.37 -7.03
C ARG A 130 -10.50 1.43 -5.99
N ILE A 131 -11.00 2.64 -6.20
CA ILE A 131 -10.93 3.76 -5.27
C ILE A 131 -12.35 4.31 -5.11
N MET A 132 -12.69 4.69 -3.89
CA MET A 132 -13.94 5.36 -3.54
C MET A 132 -13.65 6.47 -2.51
N LYS A 133 -14.54 7.46 -2.42
CA LYS A 133 -14.50 8.45 -1.34
C LYS A 133 -14.79 7.79 0.01
N ARG A 134 -14.51 8.52 1.09
CA ARG A 134 -14.76 8.09 2.47
C ARG A 134 -16.13 8.60 2.91
N GLY A 135 -16.94 7.72 3.51
CA GLY A 135 -18.26 8.06 4.04
C GLY A 135 -18.26 8.45 5.52
N PRO A 136 -19.44 8.51 6.15
CA PRO A 136 -19.61 8.83 7.57
C PRO A 136 -18.89 7.82 8.48
N LEU A 137 -18.29 8.30 9.58
CA LEU A 137 -17.67 7.44 10.60
C LEU A 137 -18.68 7.11 11.70
N VAL A 138 -18.88 5.81 11.98
CA VAL A 138 -19.71 5.34 13.09
C VAL A 138 -18.81 4.94 14.24
N ILE A 139 -19.01 5.54 15.41
CA ILE A 139 -18.29 5.24 16.65
C ILE A 139 -19.31 4.64 17.63
N TYR A 140 -18.97 3.51 18.23
CA TYR A 140 -19.80 2.80 19.22
C TYR A 140 -18.93 2.35 20.40
N ASN A 141 -19.55 2.07 21.55
CA ASN A 141 -18.85 1.63 22.74
C ASN A 141 -18.69 0.10 22.78
N LYS A 142 -19.77 -0.65 22.55
CA LYS A 142 -19.76 -2.13 22.52
C LYS A 142 -20.38 -2.66 21.22
N ASP A 143 -19.82 -3.75 20.70
CA ASP A 143 -20.36 -4.40 19.50
C ASP A 143 -21.45 -5.40 19.87
N HIS A 144 -22.71 -4.96 19.82
CA HIS A 144 -23.90 -5.81 20.00
C HIS A 144 -24.50 -6.28 18.66
N GLY A 145 -23.78 -6.13 17.54
CA GLY A 145 -24.24 -6.47 16.20
C GLY A 145 -24.09 -5.34 15.19
N ILE A 146 -23.79 -4.12 15.65
CA ILE A 146 -23.63 -2.92 14.83
C ILE A 146 -22.54 -3.08 13.76
N THR A 147 -21.42 -3.75 14.05
CA THR A 147 -20.36 -3.97 13.04
C THR A 147 -20.88 -4.77 11.86
N LYS A 148 -21.74 -5.78 12.11
CA LYS A 148 -22.34 -6.60 11.05
C LYS A 148 -23.36 -5.80 10.25
N ALA A 149 -24.19 -5.00 10.92
CA ALA A 149 -25.22 -4.19 10.27
C ALA A 149 -24.62 -3.16 9.31
N PHE A 150 -23.57 -2.43 9.73
CA PHE A 150 -22.99 -1.33 8.96
C PHE A 150 -21.82 -1.75 8.04
N ARG A 151 -21.26 -2.96 8.15
CA ARG A 151 -20.07 -3.41 7.39
C ARG A 151 -20.21 -3.32 5.87
N ASN A 152 -21.40 -3.56 5.32
CA ASN A 152 -21.65 -3.60 3.88
C ASN A 152 -22.01 -2.23 3.28
N ILE A 153 -22.22 -1.22 4.14
CA ILE A 153 -22.44 0.17 3.73
C ILE A 153 -21.06 0.84 3.65
N PRO A 154 -20.81 1.74 2.68
CA PRO A 154 -19.53 2.43 2.55
C PRO A 154 -19.36 3.56 3.57
N VAL A 155 -19.61 3.25 4.84
CA VAL A 155 -19.25 4.07 6.00
C VAL A 155 -17.75 3.93 6.30
N LEU A 156 -17.14 4.98 6.84
CA LEU A 156 -15.81 4.88 7.40
C LEU A 156 -15.88 4.08 8.69
N ARG A 157 -14.95 3.13 8.85
CA ARG A 157 -14.70 2.43 10.10
C ARG A 157 -13.45 3.01 10.74
#